data_AF-A0A2S0K037-F1
#
_entry.id   AF-A0A2S0K037-F1
#
_cell.length_a   1.000
_cell.length_b   1.000
_cell.length_c   1.000
_cell.angle_alpha   90.00
_cell.angle_beta   90.00
_cell.angle_gamma   90.00
#
_symmetry.space_group_name_H-M   'P 1'
#
loop_
_entity.id
_entity.type
_entity.pdbx_description
1 polymer ?
#
loop_
_entity_poly.entity_id
_entity_poly.type
_entity_poly.pdbx_seq_one_letter_code
_entity_poly.pdbx_strand_id
1 'polypeptide(L)'
;MKAFICGVSKYEKESDLPSCEVDVKNITSSIKERLKLDQSEIITLNSVKTSIKKEEFIKSFLDFSGLLTDEDTAIFYFSGHGGTNSGGKHEIFLSDDSIETEQIIGILESSRSKNNLVILDCCYAGKIDIEIKTASIEKNLFEIVGKGTEIFCACKDDEKAYGYEGIGGFFTQVFSKALEISLNNIENGLTIRDFTNYIRRVFEMGLRQIAYKQTFVQIGNTIGDFYLIEPQPKTYKPKSVYYEFNDYIIEEVKDTHSGRNKRYSVKVLLKYPFTIDKIKMISDEILSLSTGFEVYNNEKLHNRLSKEIVSHIFCYFGFTKEDMLNSNYYCRSVWVDKSQNRSHWLKKVENSQLLGETLFIYNTSYFVLKNFINSNTRSDIEIFELANAIKTDAINIGQIIINKYHDFLNKKIFEYELIAIVDSYTTEIERLIDQSVNLGYTTERLKKWMNKLVGMVGTLSDFILYYGSKYVNTRDVDNRKQCMNSSIKSFNSDLDSLANIEVTLTEFF
;
A
#
# COMPACT_ATOMS: atom_id res chain seq x y z
N MET A 1 0.87 7.28 18.01
CA MET A 1 0.16 8.42 17.36
C MET A 1 0.02 9.50 18.40
N LYS A 2 0.36 10.75 18.09
CA LYS A 2 0.19 11.88 19.02
C LYS A 2 -0.32 13.10 18.27
N ALA A 3 -1.19 13.88 18.89
CA ALA A 3 -1.86 15.01 18.24
C ALA A 3 -1.60 16.34 18.96
N PHE A 4 -1.33 17.37 18.18
CA PHE A 4 -1.31 18.77 18.59
C PHE A 4 -2.44 19.51 17.87
N ILE A 5 -3.41 19.99 18.64
CA ILE A 5 -4.64 20.60 18.13
C ILE A 5 -4.63 22.07 18.55
N CYS A 6 -4.61 22.97 17.57
CA CYS A 6 -4.62 24.41 17.80
C CYS A 6 -5.87 25.05 17.17
N GLY A 7 -6.62 25.83 17.97
CA GLY A 7 -7.74 26.62 17.47
C GLY A 7 -7.68 28.04 18.00
N VAL A 8 -7.64 29.02 17.09
CA VAL A 8 -7.52 30.43 17.43
C VAL A 8 -8.83 31.15 17.05
N SER A 9 -9.60 31.48 18.08
CA SER A 9 -10.87 32.22 18.04
C SER A 9 -10.75 33.71 18.42
N LYS A 10 -9.68 34.13 19.10
CA LYS A 10 -9.49 35.53 19.55
C LYS A 10 -8.26 36.16 18.94
N TYR A 11 -8.39 37.37 18.38
CA TYR A 11 -7.32 38.07 17.68
C TYR A 11 -7.21 39.53 18.13
N GLU A 12 -5.98 40.04 18.18
CA GLU A 12 -5.72 41.47 18.48
C GLU A 12 -5.87 42.36 17.25
N LYS A 13 -5.55 41.83 16.05
CA LYS A 13 -5.49 42.57 14.78
C LYS A 13 -6.54 42.13 13.75
N GLU A 14 -7.14 40.96 13.94
CA GLU A 14 -8.11 40.35 13.04
C GLU A 14 -9.47 40.21 13.71
N SER A 15 -10.51 39.85 12.96
CA SER A 15 -11.83 39.58 13.53
C SER A 15 -11.86 38.25 14.28
N ASP A 16 -12.45 38.22 15.47
CA ASP A 16 -12.66 36.98 16.23
C ASP A 16 -13.44 35.92 15.42
N LEU A 17 -13.07 34.65 15.63
CA LEU A 17 -13.58 33.48 14.91
C LEU A 17 -14.08 32.40 15.89
N PRO A 18 -15.23 32.62 16.57
CA PRO A 18 -15.72 31.71 17.62
C PRO A 18 -16.06 30.30 17.12
N SER A 19 -16.28 30.11 15.81
CA SER A 19 -16.52 28.79 15.22
C SER A 19 -15.34 27.81 15.40
N CYS A 20 -14.11 28.31 15.56
CA CYS A 20 -12.92 27.48 15.81
C CYS A 20 -13.00 26.66 17.11
N GLU A 21 -13.80 27.12 18.08
CA GLU A 21 -13.99 26.38 19.34
C GLU A 21 -14.79 25.09 19.11
N VAL A 22 -15.78 25.16 18.22
CA VAL A 22 -16.58 23.99 17.81
C VAL A 22 -15.70 23.02 17.03
N ASP A 23 -14.82 23.54 16.17
CA ASP A 23 -13.88 22.76 15.40
C ASP A 23 -12.90 21.97 16.27
N VAL A 24 -12.23 22.64 17.20
CA VAL A 24 -11.33 21.99 18.17
C VAL A 24 -12.05 20.89 18.92
N LYS A 25 -13.29 21.12 19.35
CA LYS A 25 -14.08 20.10 20.03
C LYS A 25 -14.38 18.91 19.11
N ASN A 26 -14.85 19.16 17.89
CA ASN A 26 -15.23 18.12 16.93
C ASN A 26 -14.05 17.26 16.51
N ILE A 27 -12.91 17.88 16.19
CA ILE A 27 -11.71 17.15 15.79
C ILE A 27 -11.11 16.37 16.96
N THR A 28 -11.08 16.94 18.17
CA THR A 28 -10.58 16.26 19.36
C THR A 28 -11.42 15.03 19.66
N SER A 29 -12.76 15.16 19.65
CA SER A 29 -13.65 14.02 19.86
C SER A 29 -13.49 12.96 18.77
N SER A 30 -13.39 13.40 17.51
CA SER A 30 -13.25 12.48 16.37
C SER A 30 -11.94 11.69 16.46
N ILE A 31 -10.80 12.33 16.66
CA ILE A 31 -9.50 11.65 16.77
C ILE A 31 -9.48 10.72 17.99
N LYS A 32 -9.98 11.17 19.15
CA LYS A 32 -10.04 10.36 20.37
C LYS A 32 -10.91 9.10 20.19
N GLU A 33 -12.12 9.25 19.67
CA GLU A 33 -13.06 8.13 19.53
C GLU A 33 -12.70 7.19 18.38
N ARG A 34 -12.20 7.76 17.28
CA ARG A 34 -12.08 7.05 15.99
C ARG A 34 -10.66 6.55 15.72
N LEU A 35 -9.64 7.31 16.11
CA LEU A 35 -8.23 6.89 16.06
C LEU A 35 -7.74 6.26 17.38
N LYS A 36 -8.59 6.26 18.43
CA LYS A 36 -8.31 5.69 19.77
C LYS A 36 -7.09 6.31 20.47
N LEU A 37 -6.86 7.61 20.28
CA LEU A 37 -5.83 8.33 21.04
C LEU A 37 -6.30 8.58 22.47
N ASP A 38 -5.41 8.35 23.43
CA ASP A 38 -5.63 8.70 24.83
C ASP A 38 -5.50 10.22 25.03
N GLN A 39 -6.12 10.74 26.11
CA GLN A 39 -6.05 12.18 26.41
C GLN A 39 -4.62 12.68 26.61
N SER A 40 -3.72 11.84 27.12
CA SER A 40 -2.29 12.16 27.30
C SER A 40 -1.52 12.26 25.99
N GLU A 41 -2.09 11.76 24.89
CA GLU A 41 -1.49 11.80 23.55
C GLU A 41 -1.97 13.02 22.75
N ILE A 42 -2.87 13.84 23.33
CA ILE A 42 -3.47 15.01 22.70
C ILE A 42 -3.11 16.26 23.49
N ILE A 43 -2.36 17.16 22.85
CA ILE A 43 -2.12 18.52 23.35
C ILE A 43 -3.08 19.46 22.63
N THR A 44 -3.84 20.26 23.38
CA THR A 44 -4.80 21.22 22.82
C THR A 44 -4.47 22.63 23.28
N LEU A 45 -4.23 23.53 22.32
CA LEU A 45 -4.20 24.97 22.53
C LEU A 45 -5.47 25.57 21.93
N ASN A 46 -6.36 26.10 22.76
CA ASN A 46 -7.56 26.80 22.29
C ASN A 46 -7.75 28.14 22.99
N SER A 47 -8.26 29.14 22.27
CA SER A 47 -8.44 30.49 22.82
C SER A 47 -9.81 30.74 23.45
N VAL A 48 -10.50 29.68 23.90
CA VAL A 48 -11.83 29.76 24.53
C VAL A 48 -11.82 30.75 25.70
N LYS A 49 -10.69 30.86 26.42
CA LYS A 49 -10.54 31.74 27.59
C LYS A 49 -9.38 32.74 27.49
N THR A 50 -8.34 32.48 26.71
CA THR A 50 -7.11 33.29 26.65
C THR A 50 -6.62 33.45 25.21
N SER A 51 -5.94 34.56 24.90
CA SER A 51 -5.22 34.71 23.62
C SER A 51 -4.12 33.66 23.50
N ILE A 52 -3.96 33.03 22.32
CA ILE A 52 -2.83 32.13 22.03
C ILE A 52 -1.73 32.99 21.42
N LYS A 53 -0.69 33.28 22.19
CA LYS A 53 0.44 34.07 21.72
C LYS A 53 1.44 33.24 20.95
N LYS A 54 2.17 33.84 20.01
CA LYS A 54 3.20 33.16 19.21
C LYS A 54 4.27 32.45 20.04
N GLU A 55 4.76 33.10 21.08
CA GLU A 55 5.77 32.51 21.97
C GLU A 55 5.24 31.25 22.67
N GLU A 56 3.99 31.28 23.15
CA GLU A 56 3.33 30.15 23.81
C GLU A 56 3.10 28.99 22.84
N PHE A 57 2.64 29.29 21.62
CA PHE A 57 2.45 28.30 20.58
C PHE A 57 3.77 27.60 20.23
N ILE A 58 4.83 28.36 19.92
CA ILE A 58 6.13 27.81 19.54
C ILE A 58 6.69 26.93 20.66
N LYS A 59 6.65 27.41 21.92
CA LYS A 59 7.11 26.64 23.06
C LYS A 59 6.36 25.31 23.18
N SER A 60 5.04 25.36 23.20
CA SER A 60 4.20 24.17 23.34
C SER A 60 4.37 23.19 22.19
N PHE A 61 4.58 23.70 20.97
CA PHE A 61 4.76 22.87 19.78
C PHE A 61 6.15 22.22 19.73
N LEU A 62 7.20 22.89 20.21
CA LEU A 62 8.52 22.30 20.42
C LEU A 62 8.51 21.25 21.54
N ASP A 63 7.79 21.51 22.63
CA ASP A 63 7.61 20.52 23.70
C ASP A 63 6.89 19.28 23.15
N PHE A 64 5.83 19.46 22.33
CA PHE A 64 5.15 18.38 21.62
C PHE A 64 6.10 17.59 20.72
N SER A 65 6.89 18.28 19.88
CA SER A 65 7.80 17.60 18.95
C SER A 65 8.87 16.79 19.66
N GLY A 66 9.33 17.25 20.83
CA GLY A 66 10.26 16.51 21.70
C GLY A 66 9.68 15.25 22.34
N LEU A 67 8.35 15.10 22.38
CA LEU A 67 7.66 13.90 22.88
C LEU A 67 7.49 12.81 21.82
N LEU A 68 7.73 13.10 20.53
CA LEU A 68 7.54 12.15 19.43
C LEU A 68 8.65 11.10 19.41
N THR A 69 8.33 9.91 18.91
CA THR A 69 9.25 8.78 18.76
C THR A 69 9.19 8.20 17.35
N ASP A 70 10.15 7.32 17.02
CA ASP A 70 10.29 6.73 15.68
C ASP A 70 9.13 5.77 15.29
N GLU A 71 8.21 5.52 16.21
CA GLU A 71 6.97 4.76 16.01
C GLU A 71 5.72 5.65 15.92
N ASP A 72 5.86 6.95 16.18
CA ASP A 72 4.72 7.87 16.20
C ASP A 72 4.41 8.46 14.83
N THR A 73 3.13 8.42 14.46
CA THR A 73 2.53 9.40 13.54
C THR A 73 2.18 10.66 14.33
N ALA A 74 2.76 11.79 13.95
CA ALA A 74 2.41 13.09 14.51
C ALA A 74 1.23 13.71 13.75
N ILE A 75 0.21 14.17 14.47
CA ILE A 75 -0.95 14.86 13.89
C ILE A 75 -0.89 16.32 14.34
N PHE A 76 -0.80 17.26 13.41
CA PHE A 76 -1.00 18.68 13.69
C PHE A 76 -2.32 19.12 13.07
N TYR A 77 -3.17 19.74 13.87
CA TYR A 77 -4.42 20.34 13.40
C TYR A 77 -4.45 21.82 13.75
N PHE A 78 -4.83 22.65 12.78
CA PHE A 78 -5.08 24.07 12.98
C PHE A 78 -6.46 24.48 12.43
N SER A 79 -7.22 25.26 13.22
CA SER A 79 -8.40 26.01 12.77
C SER A 79 -8.29 27.48 13.20
N GLY A 80 -8.46 28.39 12.25
CA GLY A 80 -8.27 29.82 12.49
C GLY A 80 -8.11 30.63 11.21
N HIS A 81 -7.63 31.86 11.34
CA HIS A 81 -7.24 32.66 10.19
C HIS A 81 -5.92 32.17 9.59
N GLY A 82 -5.85 32.29 8.27
CA GLY A 82 -4.67 31.99 7.47
C GLY A 82 -4.52 33.04 6.39
N GLY A 83 -3.27 33.29 5.98
CA GLY A 83 -2.92 34.36 5.08
C GLY A 83 -1.71 34.03 4.24
N THR A 84 -1.29 35.00 3.43
CA THR A 84 0.00 34.96 2.75
C THR A 84 0.81 36.15 3.22
N ASN A 85 2.04 35.90 3.66
CA ASN A 85 2.95 36.96 4.06
C ASN A 85 3.50 37.72 2.83
N SER A 86 4.24 38.80 3.10
CA SER A 86 4.85 39.64 2.05
C SER A 86 5.85 38.88 1.15
N GLY A 87 6.42 37.78 1.62
CA GLY A 87 7.30 36.89 0.87
C GLY A 87 6.57 35.85 0.02
N GLY A 88 5.24 35.83 0.05
CA GLY A 88 4.43 34.92 -0.75
C GLY A 88 4.18 33.55 -0.10
N LYS A 89 4.63 33.32 1.15
CA LYS A 89 4.45 32.05 1.87
C LYS A 89 3.16 32.04 2.67
N HIS A 90 2.61 30.85 2.90
CA HIS A 90 1.42 30.67 3.72
C HIS A 90 1.74 30.77 5.21
N GLU A 91 0.90 31.47 5.96
CA GLU A 91 1.04 31.63 7.40
C GLU A 91 -0.29 31.39 8.11
N ILE A 92 -0.22 30.78 9.29
CA ILE A 92 -1.36 30.72 10.21
C ILE A 92 -1.28 31.90 11.17
N PHE A 93 -2.43 32.45 11.54
CA PHE A 93 -2.50 33.58 12.46
C PHE A 93 -2.74 33.07 13.88
N LEU A 94 -1.94 33.60 14.81
CA LEU A 94 -2.14 33.47 16.25
C LEU A 94 -2.75 34.79 16.76
N SER A 95 -2.99 34.91 18.07
CA SER A 95 -3.72 36.06 18.59
C SER A 95 -2.97 37.39 18.39
N ASP A 96 -1.64 37.40 18.50
CA ASP A 96 -0.78 38.59 18.47
C ASP A 96 0.09 38.73 17.20
N ASP A 97 0.43 37.60 16.57
CA ASP A 97 1.33 37.51 15.42
C ASP A 97 1.02 36.28 14.54
N SER A 98 1.77 36.06 13.46
CA SER A 98 1.63 34.91 12.56
C SER A 98 2.85 33.99 12.57
N ILE A 99 2.70 32.78 12.04
CA ILE A 99 3.81 31.83 11.84
C ILE A 99 3.70 31.16 10.46
N GLU A 100 4.83 31.11 9.74
CA GLU A 100 4.91 30.42 8.45
C GLU A 100 4.60 28.93 8.62
N THR A 101 3.77 28.37 7.74
CA THR A 101 3.37 26.97 7.87
C THR A 101 4.53 26.02 7.59
N GLU A 102 5.44 26.43 6.71
CA GLU A 102 6.69 25.72 6.43
C GLU A 102 7.58 25.61 7.67
N GLN A 103 7.54 26.58 8.60
CA GLN A 103 8.26 26.48 9.87
C GLN A 103 7.70 25.37 10.75
N ILE A 104 6.36 25.23 10.79
CA ILE A 104 5.67 24.18 11.55
C ILE A 104 6.00 22.81 10.96
N ILE A 105 5.93 22.68 9.64
CA ILE A 105 6.28 21.46 8.92
C ILE A 105 7.75 21.09 9.18
N GLY A 106 8.68 22.05 9.09
CA GLY A 106 10.09 21.83 9.35
C GLY A 106 10.39 21.33 10.76
N ILE A 107 9.64 21.81 11.77
CA ILE A 107 9.75 21.29 13.15
C ILE A 107 9.29 19.83 13.22
N LEU A 108 8.19 19.45 12.55
CA LEU A 108 7.71 18.07 12.53
C LEU A 108 8.65 17.14 11.75
N GLU A 109 9.16 17.58 10.61
CA GLU A 109 10.12 16.81 9.79
C GLU A 109 11.48 16.63 10.47
N SER A 110 11.86 17.56 11.36
CA SER A 110 13.06 17.44 12.19
C SER A 110 12.83 16.65 13.47
N SER A 111 11.58 16.28 13.77
CA SER A 111 11.25 15.47 14.94
C SER A 111 11.56 13.99 14.71
N ARG A 112 11.38 13.18 15.75
CA ARG A 112 11.55 11.73 15.67
C ARG A 112 10.36 11.00 15.06
N SER A 113 9.25 11.67 14.76
CA SER A 113 8.07 10.99 14.21
C SER A 113 8.41 10.20 12.94
N LYS A 114 7.76 9.04 12.80
CA LYS A 114 7.87 8.22 11.60
C LYS A 114 7.29 8.96 10.39
N ASN A 115 6.12 9.57 10.59
CA ASN A 115 5.39 10.32 9.58
C ASN A 115 4.50 11.38 10.24
N ASN A 116 4.07 12.35 9.44
CA ASN A 116 3.34 13.52 9.89
C ASN A 116 2.05 13.69 9.09
N LEU A 117 0.95 14.01 9.77
CA LEU A 117 -0.30 14.45 9.19
C LEU A 117 -0.60 15.88 9.65
N VAL A 118 -0.56 16.84 8.73
CA VAL A 118 -0.82 18.25 8.95
C VAL A 118 -2.21 18.57 8.40
N ILE A 119 -3.10 19.14 9.20
CA ILE A 119 -4.49 19.41 8.84
C ILE A 119 -4.77 20.90 9.08
N LEU A 120 -5.11 21.62 8.02
CA LEU A 120 -5.23 23.08 8.03
C LEU A 120 -6.62 23.52 7.60
N ASP A 121 -7.43 23.95 8.57
CA ASP A 121 -8.73 24.58 8.37
C ASP A 121 -8.61 26.10 8.45
N CYS A 122 -8.02 26.70 7.41
CA CYS A 122 -7.80 28.14 7.28
C CYS A 122 -7.74 28.57 5.80
N CYS A 123 -7.90 29.88 5.56
CA CYS A 123 -7.90 30.43 4.19
C CYS A 123 -6.53 30.30 3.53
N TYR A 124 -6.50 30.11 2.21
CA TYR A 124 -5.29 30.04 1.37
C TYR A 124 -4.31 28.89 1.69
N ALA A 125 -4.71 27.92 2.51
CA ALA A 125 -3.86 26.81 2.98
C ALA A 125 -3.24 25.96 1.84
N GLY A 126 -3.83 25.94 0.64
CA GLY A 126 -3.29 25.21 -0.51
C GLY A 126 -1.99 25.79 -1.09
N LYS A 127 -1.53 26.96 -0.61
CA LYS A 127 -0.32 27.67 -1.06
C LYS A 127 0.99 27.14 -0.44
N ILE A 128 0.92 26.00 0.24
CA ILE A 128 2.09 25.36 0.81
C ILE A 128 2.84 24.60 -0.29
N ASP A 129 4.16 24.63 -0.22
CA ASP A 129 5.04 23.80 -1.01
C ASP A 129 5.99 23.01 -0.09
N ILE A 130 6.23 21.75 -0.43
CA ILE A 130 7.15 20.88 0.31
C ILE A 130 8.04 20.14 -0.69
N GLU A 131 9.29 19.92 -0.30
CA GLU A 131 10.23 19.21 -1.13
C GLU A 131 9.79 17.75 -1.33
N ILE A 132 9.74 17.31 -2.58
CA ILE A 132 9.44 15.92 -2.94
C ILE A 132 10.65 15.08 -2.54
N LYS A 133 10.43 14.12 -1.64
CA LYS A 133 11.46 13.14 -1.28
C LYS A 133 11.71 12.20 -2.46
N THR A 134 12.99 11.99 -2.78
CA THR A 134 13.43 11.00 -3.76
C THR A 134 14.08 9.83 -3.06
N ALA A 135 13.92 8.64 -3.63
CA ALA A 135 14.66 7.47 -3.22
C ALA A 135 16.10 7.55 -3.75
N SER A 136 17.05 7.12 -2.93
CA SER A 136 18.46 6.98 -3.28
C SER A 136 18.88 5.53 -3.13
N ILE A 137 19.76 5.05 -4.01
CA ILE A 137 20.29 3.67 -3.99
C ILE A 137 20.93 3.33 -2.63
N GLU A 138 21.53 4.32 -1.97
CA GLU A 138 22.25 4.15 -0.70
C GLU A 138 21.35 3.96 0.54
N LYS A 139 20.05 4.27 0.44
CA LYS A 139 19.13 4.19 1.59
C LYS A 139 18.38 2.87 1.57
N ASN A 140 18.27 2.24 2.74
CA ASN A 140 17.41 1.08 2.92
C ASN A 140 15.94 1.50 2.74
N LEU A 141 15.15 0.75 1.96
CA LEU A 141 13.74 1.09 1.73
C LEU A 141 12.94 1.19 3.03
N PHE A 142 13.24 0.34 4.01
CA PHE A 142 12.56 0.37 5.31
C PHE A 142 12.75 1.70 6.05
N GLU A 143 13.84 2.42 5.77
CA GLU A 143 14.12 3.71 6.39
C GLU A 143 13.38 4.88 5.75
N ILE A 144 12.84 4.71 4.53
CA ILE A 144 12.21 5.81 3.77
C ILE A 144 10.73 5.56 3.47
N VAL A 145 10.30 4.30 3.32
CA VAL A 145 8.92 3.95 2.98
C VAL A 145 8.00 4.20 4.16
N GLY A 146 6.86 4.84 3.90
CA GLY A 146 5.89 5.25 4.91
C GLY A 146 6.37 6.39 5.80
N LYS A 147 7.49 7.05 5.45
CA LYS A 147 7.98 8.27 6.12
C LYS A 147 7.76 9.49 5.25
N GLY A 148 7.33 10.58 5.87
CA GLY A 148 6.96 11.80 5.15
C GLY A 148 5.91 12.62 5.89
N THR A 149 5.51 13.69 5.23
CA THR A 149 4.47 14.60 5.67
C THR A 149 3.35 14.60 4.64
N GLU A 150 2.12 14.34 5.10
CA GLU A 150 0.89 14.57 4.34
C GLU A 150 0.15 15.77 4.92
N ILE A 151 -0.26 16.68 4.06
CA ILE A 151 -0.87 17.96 4.39
C ILE A 151 -2.25 18.03 3.76
N PHE A 152 -3.27 18.17 4.60
CA PHE A 152 -4.66 18.29 4.22
C PHE A 152 -5.13 19.71 4.45
N CYS A 153 -5.34 20.43 3.35
CA CYS A 153 -5.74 21.83 3.35
C CYS A 153 -7.23 21.97 3.02
N ALA A 154 -7.92 22.81 3.78
CA ALA A 154 -9.33 23.08 3.60
C ALA A 154 -9.67 23.69 2.24
N CYS A 155 -8.75 24.45 1.62
CA CYS A 155 -8.98 25.18 0.38
C CYS A 155 -7.71 25.31 -0.47
N LYS A 156 -7.85 25.78 -1.73
CA LYS A 156 -6.72 26.18 -2.59
C LYS A 156 -6.06 27.48 -2.11
N ASP A 157 -4.94 27.81 -2.77
CA ASP A 157 -4.12 29.01 -2.57
C ASP A 157 -4.81 30.32 -2.96
N ASP A 158 -5.89 30.25 -3.74
CA ASP A 158 -6.74 31.35 -4.20
C ASP A 158 -8.16 31.32 -3.60
N GLU A 159 -8.42 30.43 -2.64
CA GLU A 159 -9.74 30.19 -2.06
C GLU A 159 -9.76 30.48 -0.55
N LYS A 160 -10.95 30.82 -0.05
CA LYS A 160 -11.22 30.91 1.39
C LYS A 160 -11.69 29.57 1.93
N ALA A 161 -11.43 29.32 3.21
CA ALA A 161 -12.08 28.26 3.97
C ALA A 161 -13.28 28.84 4.71
N TYR A 162 -14.40 28.13 4.70
CA TYR A 162 -15.66 28.61 5.27
C TYR A 162 -16.08 27.80 6.50
N GLY A 163 -16.68 28.49 7.47
CA GLY A 163 -17.32 27.89 8.64
C GLY A 163 -18.65 28.57 8.93
N TYR A 164 -19.45 27.93 9.78
CA TYR A 164 -20.74 28.44 10.23
C TYR A 164 -20.75 28.57 11.75
N GLU A 165 -21.29 29.69 12.24
CA GLU A 165 -21.39 29.95 13.67
C GLU A 165 -22.17 28.83 14.38
N GLY A 166 -21.62 28.34 15.50
CA GLY A 166 -22.20 27.22 16.27
C GLY A 166 -22.04 25.83 15.64
N ILE A 167 -21.58 25.73 14.39
CA ILE A 167 -21.44 24.46 13.64
C ILE A 167 -19.96 24.11 13.39
N GLY A 168 -19.10 25.12 13.20
CA GLY A 168 -17.68 24.94 12.87
C GLY A 168 -17.36 25.11 11.38
N GLY A 169 -16.09 24.91 11.04
CA GLY A 169 -15.53 24.86 9.69
C GLY A 169 -16.10 23.71 8.87
N PHE A 170 -16.41 24.00 7.61
CA PHE A 170 -16.91 23.02 6.65
C PHE A 170 -15.90 21.86 6.46
N PHE A 171 -14.61 22.18 6.40
CA PHE A 171 -13.59 21.15 6.23
C PHE A 171 -13.45 20.25 7.46
N THR A 172 -13.47 20.80 8.67
CA THR A 172 -13.45 20.02 9.91
C THR A 172 -14.64 19.07 10.03
N GLN A 173 -15.84 19.51 9.62
CA GLN A 173 -17.03 18.67 9.52
C GLN A 173 -16.83 17.52 8.53
N VAL A 174 -16.33 17.83 7.33
CA VAL A 174 -16.03 16.82 6.30
C VAL A 174 -15.00 15.81 6.79
N PHE A 175 -13.92 16.27 7.40
CA PHE A 175 -12.86 15.41 7.94
C PHE A 175 -13.44 14.45 8.99
N SER A 176 -14.19 14.98 9.95
CA SER A 176 -14.82 14.20 11.02
C SER A 176 -15.78 13.14 10.46
N LYS A 177 -16.58 13.52 9.44
CA LYS A 177 -17.51 12.60 8.80
C LYS A 177 -16.82 11.55 7.93
N ALA A 178 -15.77 11.93 7.20
CA ALA A 178 -14.96 10.99 6.43
C ALA A 178 -14.32 9.95 7.36
N LEU A 179 -13.84 10.39 8.53
CA LEU A 179 -13.24 9.51 9.51
C LEU A 179 -14.28 8.53 10.05
N GLU A 180 -15.46 9.01 10.44
CA GLU A 180 -16.58 8.16 10.85
C GLU A 180 -16.93 7.08 9.81
N ILE A 181 -17.08 7.46 8.53
CA ILE A 181 -17.46 6.53 7.46
C ILE A 181 -16.35 5.50 7.17
N SER A 182 -15.09 5.93 7.21
CA SER A 182 -13.94 5.10 6.87
C SER A 182 -13.75 3.89 7.81
N LEU A 183 -14.27 3.98 9.05
CA LEU A 183 -14.13 2.93 10.05
C LEU A 183 -15.10 1.76 9.92
N ASN A 184 -16.12 1.86 9.05
CA ASN A 184 -17.12 0.81 8.89
C ASN A 184 -16.55 -0.50 8.29
N ASN A 185 -15.33 -0.50 7.74
CA ASN A 185 -14.67 -1.66 7.12
C ASN A 185 -13.17 -1.78 7.51
N ILE A 186 -12.86 -1.65 8.80
CA ILE A 186 -11.47 -1.50 9.28
C ILE A 186 -10.65 -2.79 9.40
N GLU A 187 -11.20 -3.96 9.01
CA GLU A 187 -10.47 -5.24 9.16
C GLU A 187 -9.11 -5.23 8.47
N ASN A 188 -8.96 -4.46 7.38
CA ASN A 188 -7.71 -4.31 6.63
C ASN A 188 -6.89 -3.07 7.00
N GLY A 189 -7.25 -2.37 8.09
CA GLY A 189 -6.66 -1.08 8.45
C GLY A 189 -7.18 0.08 7.61
N LEU A 190 -6.75 1.30 7.95
CA LEU A 190 -7.04 2.53 7.23
C LEU A 190 -5.72 3.22 6.87
N THR A 191 -5.40 3.27 5.59
CA THR A 191 -4.23 4.00 5.06
C THR A 191 -4.56 5.49 4.87
N ILE A 192 -3.54 6.36 4.90
CA ILE A 192 -3.73 7.79 4.66
C ILE A 192 -4.31 8.04 3.26
N ARG A 193 -3.89 7.28 2.25
CA ARG A 193 -4.45 7.36 0.88
C ARG A 193 -5.91 6.94 0.81
N ASP A 194 -6.28 5.82 1.45
CA ASP A 194 -7.67 5.39 1.49
C ASP A 194 -8.53 6.44 2.22
N PHE A 195 -8.01 7.03 3.31
CA PHE A 195 -8.67 8.11 4.04
C PHE A 195 -8.83 9.40 3.23
N THR A 196 -7.80 9.83 2.48
CA THR A 196 -7.90 10.96 1.54
C THR A 196 -9.04 10.73 0.53
N ASN A 197 -9.17 9.51 0.01
CA ASN A 197 -10.26 9.18 -0.92
C ASN A 197 -11.64 9.30 -0.26
N TYR A 198 -11.78 8.94 1.02
CA TYR A 198 -13.00 9.22 1.79
C TYR A 198 -13.24 10.73 1.94
N ILE A 199 -12.22 11.50 2.32
CA ILE A 199 -12.33 12.96 2.44
C ILE A 199 -12.80 13.57 1.12
N ARG A 200 -12.14 13.25 -0.01
CA ARG A 200 -12.53 13.78 -1.34
C ARG A 200 -14.00 13.52 -1.66
N ARG A 201 -14.48 12.29 -1.44
CA ARG A 201 -15.88 11.91 -1.69
C ARG A 201 -16.84 12.68 -0.79
N VAL A 202 -16.57 12.73 0.51
CA VAL A 202 -17.43 13.43 1.48
C VAL A 202 -17.41 14.93 1.23
N PHE A 203 -16.26 15.49 0.87
CA PHE A 203 -16.09 16.90 0.52
C PHE A 203 -16.92 17.26 -0.71
N GLU A 204 -16.83 16.50 -1.80
CA GLU A 204 -17.64 16.70 -3.01
C GLU A 204 -19.15 16.59 -2.74
N MET A 205 -19.57 15.67 -1.87
CA MET A 205 -20.97 15.55 -1.46
C MET A 205 -21.42 16.76 -0.63
N GLY A 206 -20.59 17.22 0.30
CA GLY A 206 -20.87 18.39 1.15
C GLY A 206 -20.94 19.68 0.35
N LEU A 207 -20.08 19.86 -0.66
CA LEU A 207 -20.08 21.05 -1.53
C LEU A 207 -21.41 21.26 -2.25
N ARG A 208 -22.14 20.18 -2.58
CA ARG A 208 -23.47 20.28 -3.23
C ARG A 208 -24.53 20.91 -2.33
N GLN A 209 -24.26 21.05 -1.04
CA GLN A 209 -25.18 21.57 -0.04
C GLN A 209 -24.85 23.02 0.37
N ILE A 210 -23.75 23.58 -0.13
CA ILE A 210 -23.30 24.94 0.22
C ILE A 210 -23.13 25.81 -1.04
N ALA A 211 -23.24 27.13 -0.87
CA ALA A 211 -23.20 28.09 -1.98
C ALA A 211 -21.78 28.59 -2.32
N TYR A 212 -20.79 28.25 -1.51
CA TYR A 212 -19.42 28.77 -1.65
C TYR A 212 -18.52 27.77 -2.39
N LYS A 213 -17.55 28.31 -3.12
CA LYS A 213 -16.50 27.53 -3.76
C LYS A 213 -15.38 27.28 -2.76
N GLN A 214 -15.10 26.01 -2.50
CA GLN A 214 -13.98 25.56 -1.71
C GLN A 214 -13.48 24.23 -2.30
N THR A 215 -12.19 23.97 -2.30
CA THR A 215 -11.60 22.74 -2.86
C THR A 215 -10.62 22.14 -1.87
N PHE A 216 -10.86 20.90 -1.45
CA PHE A 216 -9.89 20.14 -0.64
C PHE A 216 -8.59 19.91 -1.41
N VAL A 217 -7.48 20.20 -0.77
CA VAL A 217 -6.12 20.04 -1.32
C VAL A 217 -5.33 19.08 -0.45
N GLN A 218 -4.70 18.10 -1.09
CA GLN A 218 -3.72 17.21 -0.45
C GLN A 218 -2.33 17.50 -1.02
N ILE A 219 -1.35 17.74 -0.16
CA ILE A 219 0.06 17.92 -0.53
C ILE A 219 0.86 16.90 0.28
N GLY A 220 1.80 16.18 -0.33
CA GLY A 220 2.50 15.11 0.36
C GLY A 220 3.88 14.82 -0.22
N ASN A 221 4.82 14.46 0.65
CA ASN A 221 6.16 13.99 0.27
C ASN A 221 6.46 12.57 0.79
N THR A 222 5.43 11.84 1.21
CA THR A 222 5.55 10.45 1.66
C THR A 222 5.89 9.53 0.49
N ILE A 223 6.95 8.73 0.66
CA ILE A 223 7.25 7.62 -0.25
C ILE A 223 6.43 6.41 0.21
N GLY A 224 5.55 5.90 -0.65
CA GLY A 224 4.64 4.80 -0.31
C GLY A 224 3.34 5.28 0.35
N ASP A 225 2.89 4.57 1.38
CA ASP A 225 1.66 4.86 2.13
C ASP A 225 1.94 4.65 3.63
N PHE A 226 1.06 5.14 4.51
CA PHE A 226 1.13 4.78 5.92
C PHE A 226 -0.27 4.57 6.51
N TYR A 227 -0.33 3.76 7.57
CA TYR A 227 -1.57 3.48 8.27
C TYR A 227 -1.89 4.57 9.28
N LEU A 228 -3.08 5.15 9.17
CA LEU A 228 -3.71 5.87 10.28
C LEU A 228 -4.27 4.90 11.31
N ILE A 229 -4.75 3.74 10.85
CA ILE A 229 -5.16 2.66 11.74
C ILE A 229 -4.59 1.36 11.19
N GLU A 230 -3.77 0.70 11.99
CA GLU A 230 -3.13 -0.55 11.62
C GLU A 230 -4.18 -1.65 11.35
N PRO A 231 -3.93 -2.53 10.36
CA PRO A 231 -4.78 -3.69 10.14
C PRO A 231 -4.80 -4.56 11.38
N GLN A 232 -5.98 -5.12 11.69
CA GLN A 232 -6.06 -6.08 12.78
C GLN A 232 -5.29 -7.35 12.38
N PRO A 233 -4.46 -7.92 13.27
CA PRO A 233 -3.75 -9.14 12.96
C PRO A 233 -4.75 -10.24 12.63
N LYS A 234 -4.54 -10.93 11.51
CA LYS A 234 -5.37 -12.08 11.14
C LYS A 234 -5.26 -13.13 12.25
N THR A 235 -6.39 -13.41 12.90
CA THR A 235 -6.48 -14.40 13.99
C THR A 235 -6.24 -15.82 13.47
N TYR A 236 -6.63 -16.09 12.22
CA TYR A 236 -6.43 -17.38 11.58
C TYR A 236 -5.05 -17.46 10.92
N LYS A 237 -4.23 -18.42 11.38
CA LYS A 237 -2.95 -18.78 10.76
C LYS A 237 -3.13 -20.08 9.96
N PRO A 238 -2.96 -20.06 8.62
CA PRO A 238 -2.98 -21.27 7.82
C PRO A 238 -1.97 -22.30 8.33
N LYS A 239 -2.39 -23.57 8.36
CA LYS A 239 -1.49 -24.67 8.69
C LYS A 239 -0.45 -24.85 7.59
N SER A 240 0.82 -24.90 7.94
CA SER A 240 1.90 -25.30 7.04
C SER A 240 2.09 -26.82 7.11
N VAL A 241 2.30 -27.46 5.96
CA VAL A 241 2.56 -28.90 5.87
C VAL A 241 3.92 -29.10 5.21
N TYR A 242 4.80 -29.80 5.92
CA TYR A 242 6.10 -30.23 5.46
C TYR A 242 6.35 -31.65 5.97
N TYR A 243 6.77 -32.54 5.08
CA TYR A 243 7.14 -33.91 5.46
C TYR A 243 8.38 -34.34 4.70
N GLU A 244 9.33 -34.95 5.40
CA GLU A 244 10.53 -35.52 4.79
C GLU A 244 10.49 -37.05 4.92
N PHE A 245 10.51 -37.73 3.77
CA PHE A 245 10.59 -39.18 3.65
C PHE A 245 11.95 -39.59 3.06
N ASN A 246 12.24 -40.88 3.05
CA ASN A 246 13.49 -41.40 2.49
C ASN A 246 13.63 -41.15 0.99
N ASP A 247 12.51 -41.21 0.26
CA ASP A 247 12.48 -41.13 -1.20
C ASP A 247 12.09 -39.73 -1.72
N TYR A 248 11.37 -38.94 -0.93
CA TYR A 248 10.85 -37.64 -1.35
C TYR A 248 10.59 -36.71 -0.17
N ILE A 249 10.32 -35.44 -0.47
CA ILE A 249 9.92 -34.42 0.50
C ILE A 249 8.65 -33.76 -0.01
N ILE A 250 7.63 -33.64 0.84
CA ILE A 250 6.51 -32.73 0.62
C ILE A 250 6.99 -31.36 1.10
N GLU A 251 7.36 -30.51 0.15
CA GLU A 251 7.91 -29.18 0.42
C GLU A 251 6.81 -28.23 0.90
N GLU A 252 5.66 -28.26 0.21
CA GLU A 252 4.58 -27.31 0.44
C GLU A 252 3.24 -27.93 0.04
N VAL A 253 2.21 -27.69 0.85
CA VAL A 253 0.81 -27.96 0.49
C VAL A 253 0.05 -26.64 0.51
N LYS A 254 -0.61 -26.29 -0.60
CA LYS A 254 -1.52 -25.14 -0.70
C LYS A 254 -2.95 -25.60 -0.93
N ASP A 255 -3.91 -24.90 -0.33
CA ASP A 255 -5.31 -25.05 -0.74
C ASP A 255 -5.56 -24.43 -2.11
N THR A 256 -6.31 -25.15 -2.93
CA THR A 256 -6.85 -24.70 -4.22
C THR A 256 -8.36 -24.88 -4.25
N HIS A 257 -8.98 -24.71 -3.09
CA HIS A 257 -10.39 -24.99 -2.84
C HIS A 257 -11.29 -24.14 -3.74
N SER A 258 -12.38 -24.75 -4.23
CA SER A 258 -13.34 -24.05 -5.10
C SER A 258 -14.76 -24.50 -4.80
N GLY A 259 -15.61 -23.55 -4.38
CA GLY A 259 -16.97 -23.87 -3.91
C GLY A 259 -16.93 -24.84 -2.72
N ARG A 260 -17.52 -26.02 -2.89
CA ARG A 260 -17.50 -27.12 -1.90
C ARG A 260 -16.37 -28.13 -2.11
N ASN A 261 -15.54 -27.95 -3.13
CA ASN A 261 -14.48 -28.89 -3.44
C ASN A 261 -13.24 -28.59 -2.59
N LYS A 262 -12.92 -29.51 -1.66
CA LYS A 262 -11.65 -29.53 -0.92
C LYS A 262 -10.56 -30.08 -1.84
N ARG A 263 -9.61 -29.22 -2.20
CA ARG A 263 -8.56 -29.45 -3.20
C ARG A 263 -7.20 -28.99 -2.69
N TYR A 264 -6.15 -29.76 -2.97
CA TYR A 264 -4.78 -29.40 -2.60
C TYR A 264 -3.85 -29.40 -3.80
N SER A 265 -2.93 -28.44 -3.80
CA SER A 265 -1.71 -28.45 -4.60
C SER A 265 -0.55 -28.87 -3.69
N VAL A 266 0.22 -29.87 -4.09
CA VAL A 266 1.32 -30.45 -3.33
C VAL A 266 2.60 -30.33 -4.15
N LYS A 267 3.60 -29.64 -3.61
CA LYS A 267 4.95 -29.59 -4.19
C LYS A 267 5.81 -30.70 -3.61
N VAL A 268 6.39 -31.51 -4.49
CA VAL A 268 7.09 -32.73 -4.12
C VAL A 268 8.50 -32.74 -4.70
N LEU A 269 9.50 -32.79 -3.82
CA LEU A 269 10.91 -32.97 -4.18
C LEU A 269 11.24 -34.46 -4.15
N LEU A 270 11.53 -35.04 -5.30
CA LEU A 270 12.02 -36.41 -5.42
C LEU A 270 13.53 -36.43 -5.12
N LYS A 271 13.97 -37.30 -4.20
CA LYS A 271 15.39 -37.44 -3.85
C LYS A 271 16.19 -38.17 -4.92
N TYR A 272 15.52 -38.91 -5.81
CA TYR A 272 16.13 -39.69 -6.89
C TYR A 272 15.26 -39.66 -8.16
N PRO A 273 15.86 -39.87 -9.35
CA PRO A 273 15.11 -40.09 -10.59
C PRO A 273 14.41 -41.46 -10.54
N PHE A 274 13.11 -41.44 -10.29
CA PHE A 274 12.30 -42.65 -10.17
C PHE A 274 11.60 -43.05 -11.46
N THR A 275 11.29 -44.35 -11.58
CA THR A 275 10.34 -44.84 -12.59
C THR A 275 8.95 -44.31 -12.32
N ILE A 276 8.10 -44.28 -13.35
CA ILE A 276 6.72 -43.80 -13.17
C ILE A 276 5.96 -44.61 -12.13
N ASP A 277 6.15 -45.93 -12.05
CA ASP A 277 5.44 -46.75 -11.07
C ASP A 277 5.78 -46.34 -9.64
N LYS A 278 7.04 -45.97 -9.39
CA LYS A 278 7.48 -45.48 -8.08
C LYS A 278 6.95 -44.06 -7.79
N ILE A 279 6.91 -43.17 -8.79
CA ILE A 279 6.25 -41.85 -8.64
C ILE A 279 4.74 -42.01 -8.38
N LYS A 280 4.11 -43.00 -9.00
CA LYS A 280 2.70 -43.34 -8.76
C LYS A 280 2.48 -43.83 -7.33
N MET A 281 3.36 -44.69 -6.81
CA MET A 281 3.31 -45.09 -5.40
C MET A 281 3.43 -43.90 -4.44
N ILE A 282 4.35 -42.96 -4.72
CA ILE A 282 4.49 -41.72 -3.94
C ILE A 282 3.20 -40.89 -4.02
N SER A 283 2.61 -40.75 -5.21
CA SER A 283 1.35 -40.02 -5.38
C SER A 283 0.19 -40.64 -4.60
N ASP A 284 0.11 -41.97 -4.53
CA ASP A 284 -0.91 -42.70 -3.75
C ASP A 284 -0.69 -42.55 -2.23
N GLU A 285 0.57 -42.50 -1.79
CA GLU A 285 0.92 -42.21 -0.39
C GLU A 285 0.51 -40.78 -0.01
N ILE A 286 0.82 -39.79 -0.85
CA ILE A 286 0.40 -38.39 -0.66
C ILE A 286 -1.12 -38.27 -0.61
N LEU A 287 -1.84 -38.99 -1.47
CA LEU A 287 -3.30 -39.02 -1.45
C LEU A 287 -3.81 -39.55 -0.10
N SER A 288 -3.19 -40.60 0.43
CA SER A 288 -3.55 -41.17 1.74
C SER A 288 -3.31 -40.17 2.89
N LEU A 289 -2.19 -39.43 2.84
CA LEU A 289 -1.85 -38.37 3.80
C LEU A 289 -2.77 -37.15 3.70
N SER A 290 -3.41 -36.92 2.54
CA SER A 290 -4.11 -35.67 2.26
C SER A 290 -5.30 -35.37 3.17
N THR A 291 -5.88 -36.41 3.78
CA THR A 291 -6.94 -36.29 4.80
C THR A 291 -6.46 -35.54 6.05
N GLY A 292 -5.16 -35.58 6.35
CA GLY A 292 -4.56 -34.90 7.50
C GLY A 292 -3.99 -33.51 7.19
N PHE A 293 -4.03 -33.06 5.93
CA PHE A 293 -3.44 -31.76 5.56
C PHE A 293 -4.15 -30.61 6.25
N GLU A 294 -5.48 -30.53 6.15
CA GLU A 294 -6.29 -29.48 6.80
C GLU A 294 -5.72 -28.05 6.58
N VAL A 295 -5.18 -27.80 5.38
CA VAL A 295 -4.67 -26.49 4.98
C VAL A 295 -5.81 -25.65 4.42
N TYR A 296 -5.95 -24.42 4.92
CA TYR A 296 -6.96 -23.46 4.46
C TYR A 296 -6.38 -22.05 4.47
N ASN A 297 -6.74 -21.22 3.49
CA ASN A 297 -6.28 -19.83 3.45
C ASN A 297 -6.96 -18.91 4.47
N ASN A 298 -8.14 -19.26 4.99
CA ASN A 298 -8.86 -18.47 5.99
C ASN A 298 -9.87 -19.31 6.79
N GLU A 299 -10.33 -18.75 7.91
CA GLU A 299 -11.27 -19.39 8.82
C GLU A 299 -12.62 -19.73 8.17
N LYS A 300 -13.14 -18.86 7.30
CA LYS A 300 -14.42 -19.11 6.59
C LYS A 300 -14.33 -20.37 5.73
N LEU A 301 -13.22 -20.56 5.03
CA LEU A 301 -12.95 -21.77 4.25
C LEU A 301 -12.79 -23.00 5.15
N HIS A 302 -12.03 -22.87 6.24
CA HIS A 302 -11.84 -23.95 7.21
C HIS A 302 -13.19 -24.43 7.78
N ASN A 303 -14.03 -23.52 8.25
CA ASN A 303 -15.35 -23.86 8.80
C ASN A 303 -16.27 -24.51 7.77
N ARG A 304 -16.16 -24.09 6.50
CA ARG A 304 -16.98 -24.63 5.41
C ARG A 304 -16.53 -26.01 4.94
N LEU A 305 -15.22 -26.29 4.94
CA LEU A 305 -14.63 -27.43 4.23
C LEU A 305 -13.90 -28.43 5.14
N SER A 306 -13.78 -28.18 6.45
CA SER A 306 -13.15 -29.10 7.42
C SER A 306 -13.74 -30.50 7.39
N LYS A 307 -15.07 -30.59 7.22
CA LYS A 307 -15.81 -31.87 7.20
C LYS A 307 -15.94 -32.48 5.80
N GLU A 308 -15.52 -31.77 4.77
CA GLU A 308 -15.60 -32.25 3.39
C GLU A 308 -14.43 -33.20 3.10
N ILE A 309 -14.69 -34.20 2.26
CA ILE A 309 -13.65 -35.11 1.78
C ILE A 309 -12.78 -34.43 0.72
N VAL A 310 -11.52 -34.86 0.63
CA VAL A 310 -10.63 -34.41 -0.43
C VAL A 310 -11.17 -34.86 -1.78
N SER A 311 -11.40 -33.89 -2.65
CA SER A 311 -11.98 -34.11 -3.98
C SER A 311 -10.94 -34.13 -5.10
N HIS A 312 -9.85 -33.38 -4.94
CA HIS A 312 -8.78 -33.28 -5.94
C HIS A 312 -7.42 -33.15 -5.25
N ILE A 313 -6.42 -33.84 -5.79
CA ILE A 313 -5.01 -33.68 -5.43
C ILE A 313 -4.22 -33.41 -6.71
N PHE A 314 -3.47 -32.31 -6.70
CA PHE A 314 -2.52 -31.96 -7.74
C PHE A 314 -1.12 -32.06 -7.15
N CYS A 315 -0.32 -33.04 -7.57
CA CYS A 315 1.09 -33.12 -7.16
C CYS A 315 1.98 -32.57 -8.27
N TYR A 316 2.99 -31.80 -7.89
CA TYR A 316 3.99 -31.23 -8.78
C TYR A 316 5.37 -31.76 -8.36
N PHE A 317 5.95 -32.63 -9.19
CA PHE A 317 7.18 -33.34 -8.87
C PHE A 317 8.39 -32.69 -9.55
N GLY A 318 9.47 -32.51 -8.81
CA GLY A 318 10.75 -32.03 -9.30
C GLY A 318 11.90 -32.58 -8.45
N PHE A 319 13.14 -32.29 -8.81
CA PHE A 319 14.31 -32.87 -8.15
C PHE A 319 15.04 -31.86 -7.26
N THR A 320 14.77 -30.57 -7.44
CA THR A 320 15.47 -29.47 -6.78
C THR A 320 14.50 -28.37 -6.37
N LYS A 321 14.86 -27.56 -5.38
CA LYS A 321 14.03 -26.41 -4.94
C LYS A 321 13.85 -25.40 -6.07
N GLU A 322 14.84 -25.24 -6.94
CA GLU A 322 14.79 -24.41 -8.13
C GLU A 322 13.70 -24.85 -9.11
N ASP A 323 13.44 -26.16 -9.22
CA ASP A 323 12.32 -26.69 -10.01
C ASP A 323 10.97 -26.24 -9.42
N MET A 324 10.85 -26.26 -8.08
CA MET A 324 9.65 -25.81 -7.36
C MET A 324 9.43 -24.30 -7.50
N LEU A 325 10.51 -23.52 -7.43
CA LEU A 325 10.47 -22.06 -7.48
C LEU A 325 10.12 -21.55 -8.87
N ASN A 326 10.70 -22.15 -9.91
CA ASN A 326 10.50 -21.73 -11.30
C ASN A 326 9.33 -22.47 -11.97
N SER A 327 8.60 -23.31 -11.22
CA SER A 327 7.53 -24.15 -11.74
C SER A 327 7.97 -25.05 -12.92
N ASN A 328 9.24 -25.39 -13.00
CA ASN A 328 9.79 -26.32 -13.99
C ASN A 328 9.70 -27.76 -13.44
N TYR A 329 8.49 -28.27 -13.30
CA TYR A 329 8.28 -29.61 -12.76
C TYR A 329 8.67 -30.68 -13.78
N TYR A 330 9.23 -31.80 -13.31
CA TYR A 330 9.51 -32.97 -14.13
C TYR A 330 8.22 -33.63 -14.61
N CYS A 331 7.26 -33.79 -13.69
CA CYS A 331 5.91 -34.22 -14.01
C CYS A 331 4.92 -33.67 -13.00
N ARG A 332 3.64 -33.69 -13.35
CA ARG A 332 2.53 -33.42 -12.42
C ARG A 332 1.55 -34.59 -12.43
N SER A 333 0.92 -34.85 -11.30
CA SER A 333 -0.19 -35.79 -11.19
C SER A 333 -1.49 -35.10 -10.84
N VAL A 334 -2.58 -35.66 -11.34
CA VAL A 334 -3.94 -35.21 -11.09
C VAL A 334 -4.74 -36.42 -10.62
N TRP A 335 -5.14 -36.42 -9.36
CA TRP A 335 -6.11 -37.35 -8.82
C TRP A 335 -7.42 -36.63 -8.53
N VAL A 336 -8.54 -37.29 -8.82
CA VAL A 336 -9.88 -36.74 -8.65
C VAL A 336 -10.83 -37.81 -8.13
N ASP A 337 -11.60 -37.47 -7.10
CA ASP A 337 -12.59 -38.34 -6.48
C ASP A 337 -13.69 -38.79 -7.46
N LYS A 338 -14.27 -39.97 -7.21
CA LYS A 338 -15.31 -40.58 -8.06
C LYS A 338 -16.59 -39.76 -8.15
N SER A 339 -16.89 -38.92 -7.16
CA SER A 339 -18.05 -38.01 -7.18
C SER A 339 -17.92 -36.85 -8.17
N GLN A 340 -16.73 -36.62 -8.71
CA GLN A 340 -16.44 -35.47 -9.57
C GLN A 340 -16.44 -35.85 -11.06
N ASN A 341 -16.39 -34.84 -11.94
CA ASN A 341 -16.34 -35.06 -13.39
C ASN A 341 -14.96 -35.56 -13.86
N ARG A 342 -14.69 -36.85 -13.68
CA ARG A 342 -13.39 -37.46 -14.02
C ARG A 342 -13.07 -37.42 -15.51
N SER A 343 -14.06 -37.43 -16.40
CA SER A 343 -13.79 -37.35 -17.85
C SER A 343 -13.25 -35.98 -18.27
N HIS A 344 -13.65 -34.91 -17.57
CA HIS A 344 -13.08 -33.58 -17.76
C HIS A 344 -11.65 -33.49 -17.21
N TRP A 345 -11.43 -33.88 -15.95
CA TRP A 345 -10.16 -33.67 -15.25
C TRP A 345 -9.05 -34.66 -15.62
N LEU A 346 -9.41 -35.90 -15.96
CA LEU A 346 -8.46 -36.97 -16.32
C LEU A 346 -8.39 -37.17 -17.84
N LYS A 347 -8.72 -36.12 -18.61
CA LYS A 347 -8.59 -36.14 -20.06
C LYS A 347 -7.11 -36.30 -20.44
N LYS A 348 -6.80 -37.39 -21.14
CA LYS A 348 -5.45 -37.62 -21.67
C LYS A 348 -5.07 -36.51 -22.66
N VAL A 349 -3.88 -35.98 -22.46
CA VAL A 349 -3.20 -35.03 -23.36
C VAL A 349 -1.92 -35.67 -23.90
N GLU A 350 -1.26 -35.01 -24.82
CA GLU A 350 0.09 -35.41 -25.26
C GLU A 350 1.03 -35.49 -24.05
N ASN A 351 1.91 -36.49 -24.02
CA ASN A 351 2.83 -36.74 -22.92
C ASN A 351 2.13 -36.96 -21.56
N SER A 352 0.99 -37.65 -21.57
CA SER A 352 0.28 -38.05 -20.35
C SER A 352 0.00 -39.55 -20.28
N GLN A 353 -0.06 -40.07 -19.06
CA GLN A 353 -0.29 -41.48 -18.77
C GLN A 353 -1.26 -41.62 -17.60
N LEU A 354 -2.36 -42.35 -17.81
CA LEU A 354 -3.31 -42.67 -16.75
C LEU A 354 -2.87 -43.98 -16.09
N LEU A 355 -2.58 -43.95 -14.79
CA LEU A 355 -2.12 -45.10 -14.01
C LEU A 355 -3.03 -45.35 -12.82
N GLY A 356 -3.94 -46.32 -12.95
CA GLY A 356 -5.02 -46.50 -11.99
C GLY A 356 -5.99 -45.32 -12.07
N GLU A 357 -6.14 -44.59 -10.97
CA GLU A 357 -7.07 -43.46 -10.88
C GLU A 357 -6.43 -42.08 -11.09
N THR A 358 -5.12 -42.03 -11.29
CA THR A 358 -4.33 -40.80 -11.33
C THR A 358 -3.75 -40.57 -12.73
N LEU A 359 -3.95 -39.36 -13.26
CA LEU A 359 -3.35 -38.93 -14.53
C LEU A 359 -2.01 -38.26 -14.27
N PHE A 360 -0.94 -38.76 -14.90
CA PHE A 360 0.37 -38.15 -14.90
C PHE A 360 0.60 -37.39 -16.21
N ILE A 361 1.15 -36.19 -16.13
CA ILE A 361 1.49 -35.35 -17.29
C ILE A 361 2.97 -34.97 -17.16
N TYR A 362 3.76 -35.29 -18.18
CA TYR A 362 5.21 -35.11 -18.19
C TYR A 362 5.60 -33.83 -18.90
N ASN A 363 6.63 -33.17 -18.37
CA ASN A 363 7.26 -32.05 -19.02
C ASN A 363 8.40 -32.56 -19.91
N THR A 364 8.14 -32.74 -21.20
CA THR A 364 9.14 -33.18 -22.18
C THR A 364 10.30 -32.18 -22.32
N SER A 365 10.06 -30.91 -21.98
CA SER A 365 11.07 -29.85 -22.02
C SER A 365 11.83 -29.67 -20.70
N TYR A 366 11.60 -30.54 -19.69
CA TYR A 366 12.16 -30.36 -18.34
C TYR A 366 13.67 -30.12 -18.34
N PHE A 367 14.44 -31.01 -18.99
CA PHE A 367 15.90 -30.92 -19.01
C PHE A 367 16.40 -29.72 -19.84
N VAL A 368 15.71 -29.39 -20.94
CA VAL A 368 16.05 -28.23 -21.77
C VAL A 368 15.86 -26.95 -20.98
N LEU A 369 14.71 -26.80 -20.31
CA LEU A 369 14.41 -25.66 -19.45
C LEU A 369 15.34 -25.60 -18.24
N LYS A 370 15.68 -26.74 -17.64
CA LYS A 370 16.63 -26.80 -16.52
C LYS A 370 18.01 -26.30 -16.92
N ASN A 371 18.53 -26.75 -18.07
CA ASN A 371 19.80 -26.28 -18.61
C ASN A 371 19.75 -24.79 -18.96
N PHE A 372 18.65 -24.32 -19.54
CA PHE A 372 18.44 -22.91 -19.84
C PHE A 372 18.44 -22.05 -18.56
N ILE A 373 17.66 -22.44 -17.54
CA ILE A 373 17.62 -21.75 -16.25
C ILE A 373 19.02 -21.67 -15.66
N ASN A 374 19.71 -22.81 -15.53
CA ASN A 374 21.04 -22.87 -14.93
C ASN A 374 22.07 -22.00 -15.68
N SER A 375 21.98 -21.92 -17.01
CA SER A 375 22.88 -21.11 -17.84
C SER A 375 22.57 -19.61 -17.78
N ASN A 376 21.39 -19.23 -17.28
CA ASN A 376 20.92 -17.85 -17.16
C ASN A 376 20.67 -17.44 -15.69
N THR A 377 21.10 -18.27 -14.73
CA THR A 377 21.16 -17.92 -13.31
C THR A 377 22.43 -17.13 -13.07
N ARG A 378 22.31 -15.94 -12.48
CA ARG A 378 23.45 -15.10 -12.09
C ARG A 378 23.66 -15.15 -10.59
N SER A 379 24.74 -14.55 -10.11
CA SER A 379 24.95 -14.42 -8.67
C SER A 379 23.88 -13.50 -8.07
N ASP A 380 23.43 -13.82 -6.85
CA ASP A 380 22.45 -13.01 -6.14
C ASP A 380 22.93 -11.55 -5.95
N ILE A 381 24.24 -11.32 -5.79
CA ILE A 381 24.83 -9.99 -5.62
C ILE A 381 24.64 -9.15 -6.89
N GLU A 382 25.03 -9.68 -8.04
CA GLU A 382 24.92 -8.98 -9.33
C GLU A 382 23.46 -8.65 -9.65
N ILE A 383 22.53 -9.58 -9.39
CA ILE A 383 21.10 -9.35 -9.62
C ILE A 383 20.59 -8.28 -8.67
N PHE A 384 20.98 -8.31 -7.39
CA PHE A 384 20.54 -7.34 -6.41
C PHE A 384 21.00 -5.92 -6.74
N GLU A 385 22.24 -5.74 -7.20
CA GLU A 385 22.76 -4.44 -7.65
C GLU A 385 21.98 -3.87 -8.85
N LEU A 386 21.77 -4.66 -9.90
CA LEU A 386 21.00 -4.26 -11.08
C LEU A 386 19.54 -3.96 -10.72
N ALA A 387 18.93 -4.82 -9.89
CA ALA A 387 17.56 -4.68 -9.44
C ALA A 387 17.37 -3.43 -8.55
N ASN A 388 18.36 -3.07 -7.73
CA ASN A 388 18.32 -1.86 -6.92
C ASN A 388 18.32 -0.58 -7.76
N ALA A 389 19.09 -0.53 -8.84
CA ALA A 389 19.06 0.61 -9.76
C ALA A 389 17.66 0.78 -10.37
N ILE A 390 17.09 -0.32 -10.89
CA ILE A 390 15.72 -0.33 -11.46
C ILE A 390 14.69 0.10 -10.41
N LYS A 391 14.81 -0.41 -9.18
CA LYS A 391 13.93 -0.10 -8.05
C LYS A 391 13.94 1.40 -7.74
N THR A 392 15.12 2.00 -7.62
CA THR A 392 15.27 3.43 -7.31
C THR A 392 14.64 4.31 -8.41
N ASP A 393 14.93 4.01 -9.68
CA ASP A 393 14.37 4.76 -10.81
C ASP A 393 12.84 4.63 -10.85
N ALA A 394 12.32 3.42 -10.65
CA ALA A 394 10.89 3.16 -10.63
C ALA A 394 10.16 3.90 -9.50
N ILE A 395 10.74 3.94 -8.29
CA ILE A 395 10.19 4.71 -7.16
C ILE A 395 10.16 6.19 -7.48
N ASN A 396 11.25 6.75 -8.00
CA ASN A 396 11.35 8.17 -8.30
C ASN A 396 10.36 8.59 -9.39
N ILE A 397 10.27 7.85 -10.49
CA ILE A 397 9.30 8.11 -11.56
C ILE A 397 7.87 7.96 -11.04
N GLY A 398 7.59 6.89 -10.29
CA GLY A 398 6.29 6.65 -9.67
C GLY A 398 5.85 7.82 -8.79
N GLN A 399 6.74 8.29 -7.90
CA GLN A 399 6.47 9.41 -7.00
C GLN A 399 6.19 10.71 -7.76
N ILE A 400 6.96 11.01 -8.82
CA ILE A 400 6.75 12.20 -9.65
C ILE A 400 5.36 12.16 -10.30
N ILE A 401 4.99 11.04 -10.92
CA ILE A 401 3.69 10.89 -11.58
C ILE A 401 2.55 10.95 -10.56
N ILE A 402 2.68 10.29 -9.40
CA ILE A 402 1.69 10.30 -8.32
C ILE A 402 1.48 11.73 -7.81
N ASN A 403 2.55 12.48 -7.57
CA ASN A 403 2.45 13.87 -7.10
C ASN A 403 1.78 14.77 -8.15
N LYS A 404 2.10 14.61 -9.43
CA LYS A 404 1.42 15.35 -10.51
C LYS A 404 -0.04 14.93 -10.67
N TYR A 405 -0.36 13.66 -10.43
CA TYR A 405 -1.75 13.20 -10.36
C TYR A 405 -2.50 13.86 -9.19
N HIS A 406 -1.87 14.02 -8.03
CA HIS A 406 -2.45 14.77 -6.92
C HIS A 406 -2.63 16.26 -7.27
N ASP A 407 -1.69 16.91 -7.95
CA ASP A 407 -1.85 18.27 -8.47
C ASP A 407 -3.08 18.40 -9.37
N PHE A 408 -3.31 17.41 -10.25
CA PHE A 408 -4.51 17.33 -11.08
C PHE A 408 -5.78 17.18 -10.24
N LEU A 409 -5.79 16.28 -9.25
CA LEU A 409 -6.93 16.11 -8.34
C LEU A 409 -7.21 17.36 -7.49
N ASN A 410 -6.17 18.10 -7.15
CA ASN A 410 -6.25 19.39 -6.45
C ASN A 410 -6.65 20.56 -7.36
N LYS A 411 -6.82 20.31 -8.67
CA LYS A 411 -7.11 21.32 -9.70
C LYS A 411 -6.01 22.39 -9.79
N LYS A 412 -4.76 22.03 -9.48
CA LYS A 412 -3.57 22.88 -9.65
C LYS A 412 -3.05 22.86 -11.09
N ILE A 413 -3.21 21.73 -11.77
CA ILE A 413 -2.87 21.56 -13.19
C ILE A 413 -4.08 21.03 -13.96
N PHE A 414 -4.06 21.24 -15.27
CA PHE A 414 -5.01 20.63 -16.19
C PHE A 414 -4.63 19.19 -16.52
N GLU A 415 -5.61 18.42 -17.02
CA GLU A 415 -5.38 17.02 -17.39
C GLU A 415 -4.32 16.86 -18.48
N TYR A 416 -4.24 17.78 -19.46
CA TYR A 416 -3.23 17.71 -20.52
C TYR A 416 -1.80 17.88 -20.01
N GLU A 417 -1.60 18.60 -18.90
CA GLU A 417 -0.29 18.77 -18.26
C GLU A 417 0.14 17.48 -17.58
N LEU A 418 -0.78 16.79 -16.89
CA LEU A 418 -0.53 15.45 -16.34
C LEU A 418 -0.17 14.46 -17.45
N ILE A 419 -0.90 14.49 -18.58
CA ILE A 419 -0.62 13.62 -19.72
C ILE A 419 0.77 13.88 -20.28
N ALA A 420 1.16 15.15 -20.45
CA ALA A 420 2.48 15.50 -20.93
C ALA A 420 3.61 15.00 -20.00
N ILE A 421 3.41 15.05 -18.68
CA ILE A 421 4.36 14.48 -17.72
C ILE A 421 4.47 12.96 -17.90
N VAL A 422 3.34 12.24 -17.95
CA VAL A 422 3.34 10.77 -18.11
C VAL A 422 4.02 10.38 -19.43
N ASP A 423 3.71 11.09 -20.52
CA ASP A 423 4.33 10.88 -21.82
C ASP A 423 5.86 11.09 -21.77
N SER A 424 6.34 12.09 -21.03
CA SER A 424 7.78 12.35 -20.88
C SER A 424 8.57 11.22 -20.20
N TYR A 425 7.89 10.37 -19.41
CA TYR A 425 8.48 9.20 -18.75
C TYR A 425 8.15 7.87 -19.43
N THR A 426 7.31 7.85 -20.48
CA THR A 426 6.85 6.61 -21.13
C THR A 426 8.00 5.72 -21.58
N THR A 427 8.96 6.27 -22.33
CA THR A 427 10.11 5.50 -22.84
C THR A 427 10.98 4.94 -21.71
N GLU A 428 11.15 5.70 -20.63
CA GLU A 428 11.95 5.29 -19.49
C GLU A 428 11.25 4.18 -18.68
N ILE A 429 9.94 4.29 -18.49
CA ILE A 429 9.13 3.24 -17.86
C ILE A 429 9.18 1.95 -18.69
N GLU A 430 9.03 2.03 -20.02
CA GLU A 430 9.13 0.87 -20.91
C GLU A 430 10.51 0.21 -20.82
N ARG A 431 11.58 1.01 -20.74
CA ARG A 431 12.96 0.52 -20.49
C ARG A 431 13.08 -0.20 -19.15
N LEU A 432 12.55 0.37 -18.07
CA LEU A 432 12.58 -0.25 -16.73
C LEU A 432 11.81 -1.56 -16.70
N ILE A 433 10.65 -1.63 -17.35
CA ILE A 433 9.86 -2.87 -17.47
C ILE A 433 10.67 -3.94 -18.17
N ASP A 434 11.23 -3.64 -19.35
CA ASP A 434 12.06 -4.58 -20.11
C ASP A 434 13.27 -5.07 -19.29
N GLN A 435 13.97 -4.17 -18.62
CA GLN A 435 15.09 -4.54 -17.76
C GLN A 435 14.65 -5.42 -16.59
N SER A 436 13.55 -5.08 -15.91
CA SER A 436 13.08 -5.81 -14.73
C SER A 436 12.73 -7.27 -15.01
N VAL A 437 12.20 -7.58 -16.21
CA VAL A 437 11.85 -8.96 -16.60
C VAL A 437 13.04 -9.75 -17.15
N ASN A 438 14.12 -9.05 -17.55
CA ASN A 438 15.31 -9.63 -18.16
C ASN A 438 16.53 -9.71 -17.21
N LEU A 439 16.32 -9.57 -15.89
CA LEU A 439 17.38 -9.68 -14.87
C LEU A 439 17.99 -11.09 -14.72
N GLY A 440 17.33 -12.12 -15.25
CA GLY A 440 17.75 -13.52 -15.17
C GLY A 440 17.09 -14.30 -14.03
N TYR A 441 17.56 -15.53 -13.80
CA TYR A 441 17.03 -16.39 -12.74
C TYR A 441 17.79 -16.18 -11.43
N THR A 442 17.08 -16.27 -10.29
CA THR A 442 17.62 -16.02 -8.95
C THR A 442 17.47 -17.24 -8.04
N THR A 443 18.12 -17.22 -6.87
CA THR A 443 17.85 -18.18 -5.81
C THR A 443 16.46 -17.97 -5.17
N GLU A 444 16.02 -18.92 -4.34
CA GLU A 444 14.83 -18.82 -3.49
C GLU A 444 14.78 -17.52 -2.68
N ARG A 445 15.95 -17.13 -2.16
CA ARG A 445 16.12 -16.00 -1.25
C ARG A 445 15.68 -14.68 -1.91
N LEU A 446 16.13 -14.42 -3.13
CA LEU A 446 15.79 -13.19 -3.86
C LEU A 446 14.47 -13.27 -4.62
N LYS A 447 13.97 -14.48 -4.93
CA LYS A 447 12.81 -14.62 -5.84
C LYS A 447 11.57 -13.87 -5.36
N LYS A 448 11.29 -13.89 -4.06
CA LYS A 448 10.14 -13.18 -3.47
C LYS A 448 10.27 -11.66 -3.64
N TRP A 449 11.44 -11.12 -3.33
CA TRP A 449 11.74 -9.69 -3.48
C TRP A 449 11.69 -9.27 -4.95
N MET A 450 12.31 -10.05 -5.85
CA MET A 450 12.29 -9.82 -7.30
C MET A 450 10.88 -9.80 -7.89
N ASN A 451 10.02 -10.74 -7.48
CA ASN A 451 8.64 -10.76 -7.95
C ASN A 451 7.87 -9.49 -7.53
N LYS A 452 8.18 -8.95 -6.34
CA LYS A 452 7.61 -7.68 -5.87
C LYS A 452 8.16 -6.48 -6.62
N LEU A 453 9.44 -6.47 -6.96
CA LEU A 453 10.04 -5.45 -7.80
C LEU A 453 9.40 -5.42 -9.19
N VAL A 454 9.29 -6.58 -9.85
CA VAL A 454 8.65 -6.69 -11.16
C VAL A 454 7.18 -6.29 -11.12
N GLY A 455 6.45 -6.63 -10.06
CA GLY A 455 5.07 -6.18 -9.85
C GLY A 455 4.95 -4.66 -9.72
N MET A 456 5.80 -4.05 -8.89
CA MET A 456 5.87 -2.60 -8.70
C MET A 456 6.21 -1.86 -10.00
N VAL A 457 7.26 -2.30 -10.70
CA VAL A 457 7.67 -1.73 -12.00
C VAL A 457 6.57 -1.91 -13.05
N GLY A 458 5.97 -3.10 -13.11
CA GLY A 458 4.86 -3.40 -14.01
C GLY A 458 3.66 -2.47 -13.80
N THR A 459 3.41 -2.04 -12.56
CA THR A 459 2.32 -1.10 -12.25
C THR A 459 2.53 0.28 -12.89
N LEU A 460 3.76 0.69 -13.20
CA LEU A 460 4.01 1.94 -13.94
C LEU A 460 3.42 1.91 -15.36
N SER A 461 3.25 0.73 -15.95
CA SER A 461 2.56 0.59 -17.24
C SER A 461 1.09 1.00 -17.17
N ASP A 462 0.45 0.81 -16.02
CA ASP A 462 -0.91 1.26 -15.79
C ASP A 462 -0.99 2.80 -15.78
N PHE A 463 0.04 3.48 -15.29
CA PHE A 463 0.07 4.94 -15.27
C PHE A 463 0.07 5.49 -16.70
N ILE A 464 0.84 4.86 -17.59
CA ILE A 464 0.81 5.14 -19.04
C ILE A 464 -0.54 4.77 -19.65
N LEU A 465 -1.12 3.62 -19.27
CA LEU A 465 -2.40 3.17 -19.80
C LEU A 465 -3.53 4.15 -19.48
N TYR A 466 -3.52 4.78 -18.30
CA TYR A 466 -4.57 5.71 -17.91
C TYR A 466 -4.29 7.14 -18.36
N TYR A 467 -3.06 7.63 -18.21
CA TYR A 467 -2.73 9.04 -18.47
C TYR A 467 -1.69 9.27 -19.57
N GLY A 468 -1.32 8.28 -20.36
CA GLY A 468 -0.54 8.46 -21.58
C GLY A 468 -1.42 8.89 -22.77
N SER A 469 -0.94 9.80 -23.62
CA SER A 469 -1.72 10.40 -24.71
C SER A 469 -2.29 9.37 -25.68
N LYS A 470 -1.59 8.25 -25.88
CA LYS A 470 -2.01 7.12 -26.73
C LYS A 470 -3.28 6.44 -26.22
N TYR A 471 -3.51 6.40 -24.92
CA TYR A 471 -4.54 5.58 -24.29
C TYR A 471 -5.62 6.37 -23.57
N VAL A 472 -5.38 7.64 -23.25
CA VAL A 472 -6.29 8.46 -22.42
C VAL A 472 -7.73 8.47 -22.94
N ASN A 473 -7.92 8.46 -24.27
CA ASN A 473 -9.24 8.50 -24.91
C ASN A 473 -9.98 7.14 -24.93
N THR A 474 -9.41 6.08 -24.38
CA THR A 474 -10.03 4.74 -24.34
C THR A 474 -11.03 4.58 -23.19
N ARG A 475 -11.01 5.49 -22.21
CA ARG A 475 -11.82 5.48 -21.00
C ARG A 475 -12.34 6.89 -20.73
N ASP A 476 -13.38 7.03 -19.91
CA ASP A 476 -13.76 8.33 -19.36
C ASP A 476 -12.88 8.73 -18.16
N VAL A 477 -12.90 10.02 -17.81
CA VAL A 477 -12.03 10.58 -16.77
C VAL A 477 -12.28 9.99 -15.38
N ASP A 478 -13.53 9.66 -15.05
CA ASP A 478 -13.86 9.14 -13.73
C ASP A 478 -13.43 7.68 -13.60
N ASN A 479 -13.58 6.89 -14.67
CA ASN A 479 -13.00 5.55 -14.75
C ASN A 479 -11.47 5.59 -14.65
N ARG A 480 -10.80 6.50 -15.39
CA ARG A 480 -9.34 6.68 -15.30
C ARG A 480 -8.89 6.99 -13.88
N LYS A 481 -9.56 7.90 -13.18
CA LYS A 481 -9.25 8.22 -11.78
C LYS A 481 -9.39 7.00 -10.87
N GLN A 482 -10.45 6.21 -11.02
CA GLN A 482 -10.63 4.99 -10.21
C GLN A 482 -9.53 3.94 -10.47
N CYS A 483 -9.18 3.74 -11.75
CA CYS A 483 -8.13 2.83 -12.14
C CYS A 483 -6.76 3.31 -11.65
N MET A 484 -6.43 4.59 -11.84
CA MET A 484 -5.18 5.19 -11.35
C MET A 484 -5.05 5.04 -9.82
N ASN A 485 -6.10 5.35 -9.06
CA ASN A 485 -6.08 5.17 -7.60
C ASN A 485 -5.85 3.70 -7.18
N SER A 486 -6.33 2.74 -7.98
CA SER A 486 -6.12 1.31 -7.75
C SER A 486 -4.71 0.86 -8.10
N SER A 487 -4.12 1.40 -9.16
CA SER A 487 -2.72 1.13 -9.52
C SER A 487 -1.76 1.77 -8.52
N ILE A 488 -2.01 3.00 -8.06
CA ILE A 488 -1.23 3.61 -6.96
C ILE A 488 -1.29 2.74 -5.70
N LYS A 489 -2.46 2.16 -5.37
CA LYS A 489 -2.59 1.19 -4.27
C LYS A 489 -1.65 0.01 -4.42
N SER A 490 -1.61 -0.55 -5.63
CA SER A 490 -0.84 -1.75 -5.94
C SER A 490 0.66 -1.44 -5.91
N PHE A 491 1.06 -0.31 -6.49
CA PHE A 491 2.42 0.22 -6.47
C PHE A 491 2.94 0.38 -5.03
N ASN A 492 2.19 1.09 -4.18
CA ASN A 492 2.57 1.29 -2.78
C ASN A 492 2.59 -0.01 -1.99
N SER A 493 1.62 -0.92 -2.21
CA SER A 493 1.59 -2.22 -1.52
C SER A 493 2.77 -3.12 -1.88
N ASP A 494 3.23 -3.10 -3.14
CA ASP A 494 4.42 -3.83 -3.55
C ASP A 494 5.70 -3.15 -3.01
N LEU A 495 5.73 -1.81 -2.93
CA LEU A 495 6.82 -1.06 -2.30
C LEU A 495 6.96 -1.38 -0.80
N ASP A 496 5.85 -1.41 -0.06
CA ASP A 496 5.83 -1.83 1.36
C ASP A 496 6.30 -3.29 1.51
N SER A 497 5.87 -4.17 0.59
CA SER A 497 6.30 -5.57 0.59
C SER A 497 7.81 -5.69 0.32
N LEU A 498 8.34 -4.90 -0.61
CA LEU A 498 9.77 -4.83 -0.90
C LEU A 498 10.55 -4.42 0.33
N ALA A 499 10.17 -3.30 0.96
CA ALA A 499 10.83 -2.79 2.16
C ALA A 499 10.88 -3.84 3.28
N ASN A 500 9.76 -4.53 3.54
CA ASN A 500 9.70 -5.57 4.57
C ASN A 500 10.57 -6.80 4.25
N ILE A 501 10.63 -7.22 2.98
CA ILE A 501 11.49 -8.34 2.58
C ILE A 501 12.97 -7.92 2.64
N GLU A 502 13.29 -6.68 2.28
CA GLU A 502 14.66 -6.16 2.25
C GLU A 502 15.34 -6.18 3.61
N VAL A 503 14.60 -5.92 4.70
CA VAL A 503 15.12 -6.05 6.08
C VAL A 503 15.75 -7.42 6.33
N THR A 504 15.14 -8.48 5.80
CA THR A 504 15.65 -9.86 5.94
C THR A 504 16.78 -10.19 4.97
N LEU A 505 16.96 -9.40 3.91
CA LEU A 505 18.02 -9.59 2.91
C LEU A 505 19.30 -8.83 3.29
N THR A 506 19.18 -7.66 3.93
CA THR A 506 20.33 -6.83 4.36
C THR A 506 21.22 -7.48 5.42
N GLU A 507 20.81 -8.58 6.05
CA GLU A 507 21.71 -9.38 6.90
C GLU A 507 22.75 -10.18 6.08
N PHE A 508 22.58 -10.25 4.75
CA PHE A 508 23.36 -11.13 3.87
C PHE A 508 24.15 -10.41 2.76
N PHE A 509 23.86 -9.13 2.50
CA PHE A 509 24.55 -8.26 1.55
C PHE A 509 25.11 -7.08 2.32
#